data_AF-A0A6P6RJG2-F1
#
_entry.id   AF-A0A6P6RJG2-F1
#
_cell.length_a   1.000
_cell.length_b   1.000
_cell.length_c   1.000
_cell.angle_alpha   90.00
_cell.angle_beta   90.00
_cell.angle_gamma   90.00
#
_symmetry.space_group_name_H-M   'P 1'
#
loop_
_entity.id
_entity.type
_entity.pdbx_description
1 polymer ?
#
loop_
_entity_poly.entity_id
_entity_poly.type
_entity_poly.pdbx_seq_one_letter_code
_entity_poly.pdbx_strand_id
1 'polypeptide(L)'
;MVLKIILLISLAGGQIIDPNTLMESAFPPARPSVNNLNSACLYGNGRPRYPAYCFPPSGYAYAQRAGKAINRIESWLGQCCYGGLTTGNGQTLCCAKQAWETALSYFCIEEYSTMTLVHECCEKKGEERWNCFETRAPNPSYQPLCGYIAPMIPPDMNFNWDPKTC
;
A
#
# COMPACT_ATOMS: atom_id res chain seq x y z
N MET A 1 21.52 -23.99 -15.47
CA MET A 1 20.25 -24.58 -15.95
C MET A 1 19.21 -24.26 -14.86
N VAL A 2 18.26 -23.35 -15.00
CA VAL A 2 17.79 -22.56 -16.14
C VAL A 2 17.36 -21.17 -15.63
N LEU A 3 17.77 -20.18 -16.39
CA LEU A 3 17.29 -18.80 -16.45
C LEU A 3 15.76 -18.70 -16.32
N LYS A 4 15.24 -18.09 -15.25
CA LYS A 4 13.86 -17.55 -15.20
C LYS A 4 13.87 -16.16 -14.58
N ILE A 5 14.50 -15.24 -15.30
CA ILE A 5 14.19 -13.81 -15.21
C ILE A 5 12.83 -13.66 -15.88
N ILE A 6 11.75 -13.64 -15.11
CA ILE A 6 10.48 -13.08 -15.59
C ILE A 6 10.47 -11.65 -15.09
N LEU A 7 11.18 -10.81 -15.84
CA LEU A 7 10.99 -9.38 -15.85
C LEU A 7 9.51 -9.13 -16.22
N LEU A 8 8.82 -8.27 -15.48
CA LEU A 8 7.52 -7.76 -15.91
C LEU A 8 7.73 -7.02 -17.24
N ILE A 9 7.34 -7.64 -18.36
CA ILE A 9 7.32 -6.99 -19.66
C ILE A 9 6.08 -6.10 -19.68
N SER A 10 6.27 -4.78 -19.51
CA SER A 10 5.32 -3.80 -20.00
C SER A 10 5.55 -3.60 -21.52
N LEU A 11 4.46 -3.42 -22.26
CA LEU A 11 4.42 -3.27 -23.72
C LEU A 11 5.00 -1.93 -24.25
N ALA A 12 5.97 -1.34 -23.55
CA ALA A 12 6.70 -0.17 -24.02
C ALA A 12 8.13 -0.22 -23.44
N GLY A 13 9.10 -0.67 -24.25
CA GLY A 13 10.54 -0.51 -24.02
C GLY A 13 11.03 -0.82 -22.60
N GLY A 14 11.30 -2.09 -22.30
CA GLY A 14 11.71 -2.57 -20.98
C GLY A 14 12.94 -1.86 -20.41
N GLN A 15 12.71 -0.93 -19.47
CA GLN A 15 13.71 -0.53 -18.50
C GLN A 15 13.56 -1.44 -17.27
N ILE A 16 14.69 -1.96 -16.78
CA ILE A 16 14.75 -2.59 -15.46
C ILE A 16 14.59 -1.46 -14.45
N ILE A 17 13.38 -1.29 -13.91
CA ILE A 17 13.13 -0.27 -12.89
C ILE A 17 13.69 -0.79 -11.57
N ASP A 18 14.57 0.00 -10.96
CA ASP A 18 15.08 -0.27 -9.62
C ASP A 18 13.91 -0.39 -8.61
N PRO A 19 13.83 -1.45 -7.79
CA PRO A 19 12.72 -1.63 -6.86
C PRO A 19 12.54 -0.50 -5.85
N ASN A 20 13.60 0.21 -5.45
CA ASN A 20 13.46 1.37 -4.56
C ASN A 20 12.86 2.55 -5.34
N THR A 21 13.33 2.81 -6.57
CA THR A 21 12.72 3.83 -7.47
C THR A 21 11.26 3.52 -7.77
N LEU A 22 10.88 2.25 -7.90
CA LEU A 22 9.47 1.86 -8.03
C LEU A 22 8.67 2.30 -6.80
N MET A 23 9.20 2.12 -5.60
CA MET A 23 8.52 2.54 -4.37
C MET A 23 8.43 4.05 -4.20
N GLU A 24 9.38 4.85 -4.71
CA GLU A 24 9.26 6.33 -4.68
C GLU A 24 7.99 6.83 -5.36
N SER A 25 7.52 6.13 -6.39
CA SER A 25 6.31 6.49 -7.13
C SER A 25 5.00 5.94 -6.54
N ALA A 26 5.08 5.07 -5.53
CA ALA A 26 3.93 4.30 -5.04
C ALA A 26 3.75 4.30 -3.52
N PHE A 27 4.81 4.57 -2.76
CA PHE A 27 4.81 4.56 -1.30
C PHE A 27 5.18 5.94 -0.75
N PRO A 28 4.48 6.44 0.27
CA PRO A 28 3.31 5.84 0.90
C PRO A 28 2.03 6.00 0.05
N PRO A 29 1.07 5.05 0.13
CA PRO A 29 -0.25 5.29 -0.46
C PRO A 29 -0.97 6.41 0.30
N ALA A 30 -1.87 7.12 -0.37
CA ALA A 30 -2.54 8.26 0.23
C ALA A 30 -3.51 7.88 1.36
N ARG A 31 -3.61 8.72 2.39
CA ARG A 31 -4.55 8.52 3.49
C ARG A 31 -5.99 8.60 2.97
N PRO A 32 -6.87 7.63 3.29
CA PRO A 32 -8.27 7.72 2.94
C PRO A 32 -8.94 8.97 3.55
N SER A 33 -9.63 9.72 2.70
CA SER A 33 -10.33 10.96 3.02
C SER A 33 -11.67 11.01 2.29
N VAL A 34 -12.55 11.93 2.69
CA VAL A 34 -13.81 12.17 1.98
C VAL A 34 -13.61 12.47 0.49
N ASN A 35 -12.47 13.05 0.11
CA ASN A 35 -12.18 13.47 -1.26
C ASN A 35 -11.69 12.32 -2.15
N ASN A 36 -11.06 11.30 -1.58
CA ASN A 36 -10.45 10.19 -2.34
C ASN A 36 -11.07 8.81 -2.04
N LEU A 37 -12.03 8.72 -1.11
CA LEU A 37 -12.66 7.45 -0.72
C LEU A 37 -13.28 6.69 -1.90
N ASN A 38 -13.94 7.41 -2.81
CA ASN A 38 -14.51 6.81 -4.02
C ASN A 38 -13.42 6.16 -4.88
N SER A 39 -12.29 6.84 -5.08
CA SER A 39 -11.16 6.28 -5.83
C SER A 39 -10.55 5.07 -5.12
N ALA A 40 -10.37 5.17 -3.80
CA ALA A 40 -9.87 4.09 -2.97
C ALA A 40 -10.74 2.83 -3.08
N CYS A 41 -12.06 2.98 -3.03
CA CYS A 41 -12.99 1.86 -3.17
C CYS A 41 -13.14 1.37 -4.61
N LEU A 42 -13.52 2.23 -5.56
CA LEU A 42 -13.95 1.82 -6.91
C LEU A 42 -12.82 1.31 -7.79
N TYR A 43 -11.59 1.79 -7.58
CA TYR A 43 -10.50 1.56 -8.52
C TYR A 43 -9.35 0.70 -7.97
N GLY A 44 -9.63 -0.16 -6.98
CA GLY A 44 -8.66 -1.11 -6.41
C GLY A 44 -7.90 -1.93 -7.44
N ASN A 45 -8.61 -2.51 -8.40
CA ASN A 45 -8.00 -3.33 -9.45
C ASN A 45 -7.14 -2.54 -10.44
N GLY A 46 -7.25 -1.21 -10.47
CA GLY A 46 -6.43 -0.35 -11.33
C GLY A 46 -5.13 0.13 -10.70
N ARG A 47 -4.78 -0.34 -9.49
CA ARG A 47 -3.57 0.08 -8.77
C ARG A 47 -2.57 -1.06 -8.62
N PRO A 48 -1.25 -0.79 -8.72
CA PRO A 48 -0.22 -1.82 -8.59
C PRO A 48 -0.32 -2.69 -7.34
N ARG A 49 0.17 -3.93 -7.46
CA ARG A 49 0.41 -4.87 -6.37
C ARG A 49 1.85 -5.35 -6.48
N TYR A 50 2.46 -5.66 -5.34
CA TYR A 50 3.88 -5.96 -5.25
C TYR A 50 4.10 -7.34 -4.61
N PRO A 51 3.73 -8.44 -5.30
CA PRO A 51 4.02 -9.78 -4.80
C PRO A 51 5.53 -10.02 -4.69
N ALA A 52 5.94 -11.01 -3.88
CA ALA A 52 7.35 -11.26 -3.55
C ALA A 52 8.25 -11.44 -4.80
N TYR A 53 7.72 -12.00 -5.88
CA TYR A 53 8.48 -12.22 -7.13
C TYR A 53 8.83 -10.91 -7.87
N CYS A 54 8.22 -9.77 -7.52
CA CYS A 54 8.58 -8.46 -8.07
C CYS A 54 9.93 -7.95 -7.53
N PHE A 55 10.47 -8.58 -6.48
CA PHE A 55 11.68 -8.14 -5.81
C PHE A 55 12.79 -9.19 -5.95
N PRO A 56 14.06 -8.76 -6.11
CA PRO A 56 15.19 -9.65 -5.98
C PRO A 56 15.21 -10.31 -4.58
N PRO A 57 15.72 -11.56 -4.44
CA PRO A 57 15.76 -12.26 -3.16
C PRO A 57 16.64 -11.58 -2.09
N SER A 58 17.59 -10.76 -2.51
CA SER A 58 18.50 -10.01 -1.64
C SER A 58 18.76 -8.60 -2.20
N GLY A 59 19.16 -7.68 -1.31
CA GLY A 59 19.04 -6.25 -1.60
C GLY A 59 17.57 -5.82 -1.61
N TYR A 60 17.27 -4.52 -1.49
CA TYR A 60 15.90 -3.99 -1.60
C TYR A 60 14.94 -4.39 -0.46
N ALA A 61 15.45 -4.63 0.75
CA ALA A 61 14.62 -4.99 1.91
C ALA A 61 13.57 -3.89 2.23
N TYR A 62 13.92 -2.62 2.05
CA TYR A 62 12.98 -1.50 2.14
C TYR A 62 11.83 -1.66 1.13
N ALA A 63 12.15 -1.86 -0.16
CA ALA A 63 11.15 -1.96 -1.21
C ALA A 63 10.18 -3.14 -1.00
N GLN A 64 10.69 -4.27 -0.50
CA GLN A 64 9.87 -5.42 -0.14
C GLN A 64 8.87 -5.08 0.98
N ARG A 65 9.32 -4.38 2.04
CA ARG A 65 8.44 -3.97 3.15
C ARG A 65 7.42 -2.92 2.73
N ALA A 66 7.82 -1.92 1.95
CA ALA A 66 6.91 -0.92 1.39
C ALA A 66 5.86 -1.56 0.46
N GLY A 67 6.27 -2.47 -0.42
CA GLY A 67 5.38 -3.22 -1.29
C GLY A 67 4.38 -4.09 -0.52
N LYS A 68 4.84 -4.76 0.55
CA LYS A 68 3.99 -5.53 1.47
C LYS A 68 2.96 -4.62 2.17
N ALA A 69 3.37 -3.44 2.61
CA ALA A 69 2.47 -2.47 3.22
C ALA A 69 1.37 -2.01 2.25
N ILE A 70 1.71 -1.71 1.00
CA ILE A 70 0.74 -1.35 -0.04
C ILE A 70 -0.26 -2.50 -0.27
N ASN A 71 0.24 -3.73 -0.45
CA ASN A 71 -0.62 -4.90 -0.66
C ASN A 71 -1.62 -5.10 0.48
N ARG A 72 -1.17 -4.91 1.73
CA ARG A 72 -2.00 -4.99 2.93
C ARG A 72 -3.08 -3.92 2.96
N ILE A 73 -2.69 -2.66 2.74
CA ILE A 73 -3.62 -1.52 2.68
C ILE A 73 -4.71 -1.78 1.64
N GLU A 74 -4.31 -2.20 0.45
CA GLU A 74 -5.23 -2.45 -0.65
C GLU A 74 -6.17 -3.63 -0.39
N SER A 75 -5.69 -4.70 0.26
CA SER A 75 -6.51 -5.81 0.71
C SER A 75 -7.57 -5.36 1.71
N TRP A 76 -7.17 -4.58 2.72
CA TRP A 76 -8.05 -4.13 3.79
C TRP A 76 -9.03 -3.04 3.34
N LEU A 77 -8.63 -2.16 2.41
CA LEU A 77 -9.55 -1.25 1.72
C LEU A 77 -10.64 -2.03 0.98
N GLY A 78 -10.29 -3.12 0.29
CA GLY A 78 -11.27 -4.01 -0.33
C GLY A 78 -12.30 -4.55 0.66
N GLN A 79 -11.86 -4.93 1.86
CA GLN A 79 -12.75 -5.40 2.94
C GLN A 79 -13.65 -4.28 3.49
N CYS A 80 -13.12 -3.07 3.69
CA CYS A 80 -13.91 -1.92 4.12
C CYS A 80 -14.99 -1.51 3.10
N CYS A 81 -14.63 -1.53 1.81
CA CYS A 81 -15.49 -1.05 0.73
C CYS A 81 -16.52 -2.08 0.26
N TYR A 82 -16.16 -3.37 0.22
CA TYR A 82 -16.99 -4.43 -0.39
C TYR A 82 -17.20 -5.65 0.50
N GLY A 83 -16.48 -5.77 1.61
CA GLY A 83 -16.54 -6.93 2.50
C GLY A 83 -17.76 -6.97 3.42
N GLY A 84 -18.73 -6.08 3.24
CA GLY A 84 -19.90 -5.97 4.12
C GLY A 84 -19.58 -5.51 5.55
N LEU A 85 -18.34 -5.07 5.80
CA LEU A 85 -17.90 -4.61 7.12
C LEU A 85 -18.57 -3.30 7.55
N THR A 86 -18.96 -2.44 6.61
CA THR A 86 -19.41 -1.07 6.89
C THR A 86 -20.80 -0.79 6.33
N THR A 87 -21.60 0.03 7.02
CA THR A 87 -22.90 0.53 6.54
C THR A 87 -22.79 2.03 6.23
N GLY A 88 -22.55 2.35 4.95
CA GLY A 88 -22.50 3.73 4.45
C GLY A 88 -21.14 4.43 4.58
N ASN A 89 -20.98 5.53 3.82
CA ASN A 89 -19.68 6.16 3.56
C ASN A 89 -18.91 6.62 4.82
N GLY A 90 -19.61 7.00 5.90
CA GLY A 90 -18.95 7.41 7.15
C GLY A 90 -18.21 6.26 7.84
N GLN A 91 -18.87 5.10 7.96
CA GLN A 91 -18.23 3.89 8.49
C GLN A 91 -17.15 3.36 7.55
N THR A 92 -17.39 3.40 6.23
CA THR A 92 -16.39 3.02 5.23
C THR A 92 -15.12 3.87 5.34
N LEU A 93 -15.26 5.19 5.50
CA LEU A 93 -14.12 6.09 5.68
C LEU A 93 -13.35 5.78 6.96
N CYS A 94 -14.06 5.56 8.07
CA CYS A 94 -13.42 5.22 9.35
C CYS A 94 -12.63 3.90 9.27
N CYS A 95 -13.26 2.85 8.73
CA CYS A 95 -12.61 1.57 8.47
C CYS A 95 -11.36 1.75 7.58
N ALA A 96 -11.48 2.50 6.48
CA ALA A 96 -10.39 2.75 5.55
C ALA A 96 -9.20 3.49 6.20
N LYS A 97 -9.48 4.51 7.03
CA LYS A 97 -8.44 5.22 7.79
C LYS A 97 -7.73 4.28 8.77
N GLN A 98 -8.47 3.49 9.54
CA GLN A 98 -7.88 2.51 10.46
C GLN A 98 -7.06 1.44 9.72
N ALA A 99 -7.53 0.97 8.56
CA ALA A 99 -6.77 0.04 7.71
C ALA A 99 -5.42 0.64 7.30
N TRP A 100 -5.44 1.89 6.83
CA TRP A 100 -4.24 2.61 6.41
C TRP A 100 -3.25 2.82 7.57
N GLU A 101 -3.73 3.33 8.71
CA GLU A 101 -2.90 3.61 9.90
C GLU A 101 -2.33 2.32 10.51
N THR A 102 -3.14 1.27 10.57
CA THR A 102 -2.72 -0.04 11.11
C THR A 102 -1.67 -0.68 10.20
N ALA A 103 -1.86 -0.66 8.88
CA ALA A 103 -0.90 -1.26 7.95
C ALA A 103 0.43 -0.51 7.95
N LEU A 104 0.42 0.83 8.04
CA LEU A 104 1.63 1.63 8.20
C LEU A 104 2.28 1.47 9.57
N SER A 105 1.50 1.18 10.62
CA SER A 105 2.05 0.78 11.93
C SER A 105 2.84 -0.52 11.81
N TYR A 106 2.29 -1.54 11.12
CA TYR A 106 3.02 -2.78 10.83
C TYR A 106 4.28 -2.53 10.01
N PHE A 107 4.21 -1.67 8.99
CA PHE A 107 5.40 -1.27 8.22
C PHE A 107 6.48 -0.69 9.15
N CYS A 108 6.13 0.25 10.03
CA CYS A 108 7.08 0.84 10.96
C CYS A 108 7.66 -0.18 11.96
N ILE A 109 6.85 -1.13 12.45
CA ILE A 109 7.35 -2.23 13.30
C ILE A 109 8.39 -3.07 12.54
N GLU A 110 8.11 -3.40 11.28
CA GLU A 110 9.03 -4.15 10.42
C GLU A 110 10.32 -3.35 10.13
N GLU A 111 10.23 -2.04 9.90
CA GLU A 111 11.39 -1.16 9.72
C GLU A 111 12.32 -1.17 10.95
N TYR A 112 11.76 -1.01 12.16
CA TYR A 112 12.52 -1.07 13.42
C TYR A 112 13.07 -2.45 13.75
N SER A 113 12.56 -3.52 13.12
CA SER A 113 13.04 -4.89 13.33
C SER A 113 14.24 -5.25 12.45
N THR A 114 14.83 -4.26 11.78
CA THR A 114 15.94 -4.44 10.83
C THR A 114 17.16 -3.60 11.23
N MET A 115 18.33 -3.91 10.67
CA MET A 115 19.56 -3.12 10.89
C MET A 115 19.72 -1.97 9.89
N THR A 116 18.68 -1.65 9.10
CA THR A 116 18.70 -0.54 8.14
C THR A 116 18.18 0.76 8.76
N LEU A 117 18.50 1.89 8.14
CA LEU A 117 17.87 3.17 8.49
C LEU A 117 16.35 3.03 8.36
N VAL A 118 15.64 3.46 9.40
CA VAL A 118 14.18 3.45 9.45
C VAL A 118 13.63 4.59 8.59
N HIS A 119 12.51 4.35 7.90
CA HIS A 119 11.79 5.40 7.20
C HIS A 119 11.46 6.60 8.13
N GLU A 120 11.78 7.82 7.72
CA GLU A 120 11.67 9.04 8.56
C GLU A 120 10.30 9.25 9.21
N CYS A 121 9.21 8.90 8.52
CA CYS A 121 7.86 9.03 9.11
C CYS A 121 7.63 8.07 10.28
N CYS A 122 8.30 6.93 10.34
CA CYS A 122 8.17 5.99 11.45
C CYS A 122 8.79 6.53 12.74
N GLU A 123 9.70 7.50 12.65
CA GLU A 123 10.28 8.20 13.81
C GLU A 123 9.27 9.14 14.49
N LYS A 124 8.24 9.56 13.77
CA LYS A 124 7.13 10.36 14.31
C LYS A 124 6.14 9.48 15.08
N LYS A 125 5.28 10.11 15.90
CA LYS A 125 4.27 9.43 16.73
C LYS A 125 2.89 10.05 16.55
N GLY A 126 1.85 9.26 16.81
CA GLY A 126 0.45 9.70 16.72
C GLY A 126 0.15 10.37 15.38
N GLU A 127 -0.60 11.46 15.40
CA GLU A 127 -1.04 12.16 14.19
C GLU A 127 0.13 12.74 13.37
N GLU A 128 1.28 13.10 13.99
CA GLU A 128 2.44 13.57 13.24
C GLU A 128 3.00 12.50 12.29
N ARG A 129 2.92 11.23 12.67
CA ARG A 129 3.29 10.10 11.80
C ARG A 129 2.37 10.01 10.60
N TRP A 130 1.07 10.11 10.83
CA TRP A 130 0.07 10.01 9.77
C TRP A 130 0.16 11.19 8.82
N ASN A 131 0.31 12.41 9.33
CA ASN A 131 0.56 13.60 8.53
C ASN A 131 1.85 13.47 7.70
N CYS A 132 2.92 12.90 8.27
CA CYS A 132 4.17 12.69 7.55
C CYS A 132 4.00 11.77 6.34
N PHE A 133 3.29 10.65 6.50
CA PHE A 133 3.00 9.74 5.38
C PHE A 133 2.03 10.36 4.38
N GLU A 134 0.96 11.00 4.84
CA GLU A 134 -0.05 11.63 3.98
C GLU A 134 0.57 12.70 3.07
N THR A 135 1.41 13.58 3.62
CA THR A 135 2.09 14.65 2.87
C THR A 135 3.10 14.16 1.84
N ARG A 136 3.59 12.92 1.99
CA ARG A 136 4.57 12.29 1.09
C ARG A 136 3.92 11.36 0.06
N ALA A 137 2.60 11.20 0.07
CA ALA A 137 1.93 10.30 -0.85
C ALA A 137 2.08 10.79 -2.30
N PRO A 138 2.71 10.02 -3.22
CA PRO A 138 2.92 10.45 -4.61
C PRO A 138 1.60 10.50 -5.41
N ASN A 139 0.54 9.85 -4.92
CA ASN A 139 -0.79 9.83 -5.52
C ASN A 139 -1.87 10.18 -4.48
N PRO A 140 -2.00 11.46 -4.07
CA PRO A 140 -2.90 11.90 -2.99
C PRO A 140 -4.39 11.63 -3.31
N SER A 141 -4.73 11.58 -4.59
CA SER A 141 -6.10 11.32 -5.08
C SER A 141 -6.44 9.84 -5.19
N TYR A 142 -5.51 8.93 -4.83
CA TYR A 142 -5.71 7.48 -4.84
C TYR A 142 -6.16 6.91 -6.20
N GLN A 143 -5.74 7.56 -7.30
CA GLN A 143 -6.19 7.26 -8.67
C GLN A 143 -5.57 5.95 -9.20
N PRO A 144 -6.27 5.21 -10.08
CA PRO A 144 -5.70 4.07 -10.77
C PRO A 144 -4.70 4.49 -11.85
N LEU A 145 -3.88 3.53 -12.29
CA LEU A 145 -3.09 3.66 -13.51
C LEU A 145 -3.97 3.29 -14.71
N CYS A 146 -3.96 4.14 -15.74
CA CYS A 146 -4.77 3.94 -16.94
C CYS A 146 -4.42 2.61 -17.63
N GLY A 147 -5.42 1.76 -17.87
CA GLY A 147 -5.25 0.46 -18.54
C GLY A 147 -4.55 -0.62 -17.71
N TYR A 148 -4.20 -0.36 -16.45
CA TYR A 148 -3.58 -1.34 -15.57
C TYR A 148 -4.60 -2.27 -14.92
N ILE A 149 -4.24 -3.54 -14.78
CA ILE A 149 -5.02 -4.55 -14.04
C ILE A 149 -4.10 -5.21 -13.02
N ALA A 150 -4.47 -5.10 -11.75
CA ALA A 150 -3.73 -5.68 -10.64
C ALA A 150 -3.71 -7.21 -10.71
N PRO A 151 -2.55 -7.85 -10.45
CA PRO A 151 -2.53 -9.30 -10.27
C PRO A 151 -3.31 -9.66 -9.01
N MET A 152 -3.97 -10.82 -9.03
CA MET A 152 -4.58 -11.37 -7.83
C MET A 152 -3.48 -11.76 -6.84
N ILE A 153 -3.55 -11.20 -5.64
CA ILE A 153 -2.73 -11.59 -4.50
C ILE A 153 -3.63 -12.17 -3.41
N PRO A 154 -3.17 -13.17 -2.64
CA PRO A 154 -3.94 -13.67 -1.50
C PRO A 154 -4.31 -12.51 -0.56
N PRO A 155 -5.57 -12.39 -0.12
CA PRO A 155 -5.98 -11.30 0.75
C PRO A 155 -5.33 -11.46 2.13
N ASP A 156 -4.90 -10.33 2.71
CA ASP A 156 -4.54 -10.26 4.12
C ASP A 156 -5.84 -10.15 4.94
N MET A 157 -6.19 -11.23 5.65
CA MET A 157 -7.43 -11.35 6.43
C MET A 157 -7.27 -10.89 7.89
N ASN A 158 -6.06 -10.48 8.31
CA ASN A 158 -5.78 -10.12 9.69
C ASN A 158 -6.11 -8.64 9.96
N PHE A 159 -7.33 -8.23 9.62
CA PHE A 159 -7.81 -6.89 9.85
C PHE A 159 -9.03 -6.88 10.77
N ASN A 160 -8.93 -6.07 11.82
CA ASN A 160 -10.04 -5.74 12.68
C ASN A 160 -10.10 -4.22 12.83
N TRP A 161 -11.31 -3.67 12.87
CA TRP A 161 -11.54 -2.23 13.00
C TRP A 161 -12.66 -1.99 14.01
N ASP A 162 -12.66 -0.81 14.64
CA ASP A 162 -13.67 -0.43 15.62
C ASP A 162 -14.46 0.79 15.11
N PRO A 163 -15.78 0.67 14.85
CA PRO A 163 -16.60 1.79 14.39
C PRO A 163 -16.70 2.96 15.38
N LYS A 164 -16.22 2.81 16.62
CA LYS A 164 -16.19 3.87 17.64
C LYS A 164 -14.88 4.66 17.66
N THR A 165 -13.83 4.17 16.99
CA THR A 165 -12.51 4.82 16.96
C THR A 165 -12.27 5.47 15.60
N CYS A 166 -13.00 6.55 15.37
CA CYS A 166 -12.84 7.46 14.24
C CYS A 166 -12.54 8.87 14.83
#